data_AF-A0A395R7D6-F1
#
_entry.id   AF-A0A395R7D6-F1
#
_cell.length_a   1.000
_cell.length_b   1.000
_cell.length_c   1.000
_cell.angle_alpha   90.00
_cell.angle_beta   90.00
_cell.angle_gamma   90.00
#
_symmetry.space_group_name_H-M   'P 1'
#
loop_
_entity.id
_entity.type
_entity.pdbx_description
1 polymer ?
#
loop_
_entity_poly.entity_id
_entity_poly.type
_entity_poly.pdbx_seq_one_letter_code
_entity_poly.pdbx_strand_id
1 'polypeptide(L)'
;MAQWLIEFKDAGQDFLYWVVDDSGVIMQSMPCQSNIWTQYALTNLHSLKPDAVAAIAKDGVASTVKYPVSGVRKIAAVEVAVHIFTGGYATNTVMGKRATCAFNGLKAVERLAEKLWPGIKCDFERLPCTEVGRLHGKWKLKPSIPEHCGDATREQVIQWCIAKGCDFVDPVFPAPRGWMWANGPSNLVLTPIFTVTDQGDDITAGEVAARKPEELVQ
;
A
#
# COMPACT_ATOMS: atom_id res chain seq x y z
N MET A 1 -2.61 -8.03 6.05
CA MET A 1 -1.56 -8.69 5.24
C MET A 1 -0.24 -7.97 5.47
N ALA A 2 0.89 -8.67 5.58
CA ALA A 2 2.17 -7.98 5.74
C ALA A 2 2.64 -7.43 4.39
N GLN A 3 3.25 -6.25 4.43
CA GLN A 3 3.80 -5.58 3.26
C GLN A 3 5.24 -5.17 3.58
N TRP A 4 6.03 -5.01 2.53
CA TRP A 4 7.46 -4.74 2.59
C TRP A 4 7.74 -3.39 1.94
N LEU A 5 8.65 -2.63 2.53
CA LEU A 5 9.22 -1.44 1.94
C LEU A 5 10.66 -1.75 1.54
N ILE A 6 10.90 -1.70 0.24
CA ILE A 6 12.22 -1.86 -0.38
C ILE A 6 12.74 -0.46 -0.67
N GLU A 7 13.90 -0.14 -0.15
CA GLU A 7 14.59 1.14 -0.35
C GLU A 7 15.79 0.91 -1.27
N PHE A 8 15.94 1.76 -2.27
CA PHE A 8 17.04 1.72 -3.22
C PHE A 8 18.08 2.79 -2.88
N LYS A 9 19.34 2.55 -3.25
CA LYS A 9 20.35 3.59 -3.23
C LYS A 9 20.00 4.65 -4.26
N ASP A 10 20.09 5.91 -3.86
CA ASP A 10 19.92 7.02 -4.78
C ASP A 10 21.14 7.13 -5.72
N ALA A 11 20.87 6.94 -7.01
CA ALA A 11 21.81 7.10 -8.11
C ALA A 11 21.21 8.01 -9.20
N GLY A 12 20.27 8.90 -8.84
CA GLY A 12 19.61 9.83 -9.76
C GLY A 12 18.45 9.24 -10.55
N GLN A 13 17.90 8.11 -10.12
CA GLN A 13 16.69 7.53 -10.71
C GLN A 13 15.40 8.18 -10.16
N ASP A 14 14.30 8.07 -10.90
CA ASP A 14 13.02 8.69 -10.50
C ASP A 14 12.26 7.93 -9.38
N PHE A 15 12.78 6.79 -8.92
CA PHE A 15 12.19 6.01 -7.84
C PHE A 15 13.21 5.57 -6.80
N LEU A 16 12.82 5.61 -5.53
CA LEU A 16 13.68 5.25 -4.40
C LEU A 16 13.06 4.16 -3.53
N TYR A 17 11.75 3.93 -3.65
CA TYR A 17 11.04 3.02 -2.77
C TYR A 17 10.03 2.19 -3.53
N TRP A 18 9.94 0.91 -3.18
CA TRP A 18 8.83 0.04 -3.56
C TRP A 18 8.08 -0.45 -2.33
N VAL A 19 6.75 -0.40 -2.40
CA VAL A 19 5.87 -1.17 -1.53
C VAL A 19 5.58 -2.49 -2.21
N VAL A 20 5.81 -3.59 -1.53
CA VAL A 20 5.64 -4.94 -2.04
C VAL A 20 4.72 -5.72 -1.10
N ASP A 21 3.78 -6.49 -1.63
CA ASP A 21 2.98 -7.37 -0.79
C ASP A 21 3.75 -8.63 -0.35
N ASP A 22 3.15 -9.45 0.51
CA ASP A 22 3.79 -10.66 1.03
C ASP A 22 3.99 -11.75 -0.05
N SER A 23 3.31 -11.64 -1.19
CA SER A 23 3.51 -12.54 -2.34
C SER A 23 4.68 -12.11 -3.24
N GLY A 24 5.26 -10.94 -2.98
CA GLY A 24 6.34 -10.38 -3.77
C GLY A 24 5.86 -9.47 -4.90
N VAL A 25 4.57 -9.13 -5.00
CA VAL A 25 4.10 -8.23 -6.05
C VAL A 25 4.36 -6.77 -5.66
N ILE A 26 4.98 -6.02 -6.57
CA ILE A 26 5.21 -4.59 -6.40
C ILE A 26 3.87 -3.88 -6.52
N MET A 27 3.52 -3.20 -5.43
CA MET A 27 2.29 -2.47 -5.30
C MET A 27 2.53 -1.03 -5.75
N GLN A 28 3.48 -0.34 -5.15
CA GLN A 28 3.69 1.08 -5.41
C GLN A 28 5.15 1.37 -5.62
N SER A 29 5.45 2.33 -6.49
CA SER A 29 6.77 2.93 -6.64
C SER A 29 6.74 4.41 -6.33
N MET A 30 7.70 4.87 -5.53
CA MET A 30 7.78 6.25 -5.02
C MET A 30 9.19 6.82 -5.20
N PRO A 31 9.33 8.14 -5.46
CA PRO A 31 8.24 9.10 -5.64
C PRO A 31 7.50 8.97 -6.98
N CYS A 32 8.13 8.36 -8.00
CA CYS A 32 7.54 8.26 -9.34
C CYS A 32 7.49 6.80 -9.87
N GLN A 33 7.03 6.67 -11.11
CA GLN A 33 7.06 5.44 -11.90
C GLN A 33 6.23 4.26 -11.36
N SER A 34 5.20 4.50 -10.53
CA SER A 34 4.27 3.42 -10.12
C SER A 34 3.70 2.65 -11.30
N ASN A 35 3.22 3.31 -12.36
CA ASN A 35 2.66 2.64 -13.53
C ASN A 35 3.65 1.72 -14.29
N ILE A 36 4.96 1.91 -14.09
CA ILE A 36 5.99 1.07 -14.73
C ILE A 36 6.22 -0.18 -13.89
N TRP A 37 6.33 -0.02 -12.57
CA TRP A 37 6.79 -1.08 -11.67
C TRP A 37 5.67 -1.89 -11.02
N THR A 38 4.47 -1.34 -10.90
CA THR A 38 3.33 -2.05 -10.32
C THR A 38 3.04 -3.34 -11.12
N GLN A 39 2.63 -4.40 -10.40
CA GLN A 39 2.39 -5.76 -10.90
C GLN A 39 3.65 -6.58 -11.26
N TYR A 40 4.84 -6.00 -11.26
CA TYR A 40 6.05 -6.83 -11.35
C TYR A 40 6.21 -7.67 -10.08
N ALA A 41 6.61 -8.93 -10.26
CA ALA A 41 6.94 -9.82 -9.16
C ALA A 41 8.41 -9.65 -8.75
N LEU A 42 8.68 -9.24 -7.52
CA LEU A 42 9.99 -9.25 -6.88
C LEU A 42 10.32 -10.69 -6.43
N THR A 43 11.01 -11.42 -7.29
CA THR A 43 11.22 -12.87 -7.13
C THR A 43 12.19 -13.24 -6.02
N ASN A 44 13.03 -12.30 -5.59
CA ASN A 44 14.03 -12.52 -4.54
C ASN A 44 13.70 -11.85 -3.19
N LEU A 45 12.46 -11.39 -2.96
CA LEU A 45 12.04 -10.63 -1.77
C LEU A 45 12.63 -11.16 -0.44
N HIS A 46 12.46 -12.44 -0.13
CA HIS A 46 12.89 -13.01 1.15
C HIS A 46 14.42 -13.18 1.30
N SER A 47 15.15 -13.14 0.18
CA SER A 47 16.61 -13.23 0.17
C SER A 47 17.29 -11.87 -0.06
N LEU A 48 16.49 -10.83 -0.34
CA LEU A 48 16.96 -9.50 -0.66
C LEU A 48 17.56 -8.82 0.57
N LYS A 49 18.76 -8.27 0.40
CA LYS A 49 19.55 -7.63 1.46
C LYS A 49 20.09 -6.30 0.97
N PRO A 50 20.52 -5.40 1.87
CA PRO A 50 21.28 -4.22 1.49
C PRO A 50 22.47 -4.59 0.57
N ASP A 51 22.77 -3.69 -0.35
CA ASP A 51 23.75 -3.81 -1.45
C ASP A 51 23.45 -4.86 -2.52
N ALA A 52 22.41 -5.68 -2.36
CA ALA A 52 21.96 -6.63 -3.38
C ALA A 52 21.09 -5.96 -4.44
N VAL A 53 20.91 -6.65 -5.58
CA VAL A 53 20.06 -6.23 -6.69
C VAL A 53 18.68 -6.89 -6.58
N ALA A 54 17.62 -6.12 -6.84
CA ALA A 54 16.26 -6.65 -6.93
C ALA A 54 16.09 -7.45 -8.23
N ALA A 55 15.63 -8.70 -8.12
CA ALA A 55 15.28 -9.55 -9.24
C ALA A 55 13.77 -9.48 -9.45
N ILE A 56 13.35 -9.16 -10.67
CA ILE A 56 11.94 -8.93 -11.01
C ILE A 56 11.50 -9.83 -12.16
N ALA A 57 10.21 -10.12 -12.23
CA ALA A 57 9.60 -10.80 -13.36
C ALA A 57 8.25 -10.17 -13.71
N LYS A 58 7.96 -10.08 -15.01
CA LYS A 58 6.63 -9.73 -15.54
C LYS A 58 6.35 -10.59 -16.76
N ASP A 59 5.15 -11.16 -16.84
CA ASP A 59 4.71 -12.00 -17.96
C ASP A 59 5.70 -13.14 -18.28
N GLY A 60 6.29 -13.73 -17.22
CA GLY A 60 7.28 -14.80 -17.34
C GLY A 60 8.70 -14.35 -17.73
N VAL A 61 8.90 -13.07 -18.04
CA VAL A 61 10.21 -12.51 -18.41
C VAL A 61 10.93 -12.01 -17.16
N ALA A 62 12.05 -12.65 -16.82
CA ALA A 62 12.90 -12.26 -15.70
C ALA A 62 13.87 -11.13 -16.08
N SER A 63 14.07 -10.20 -15.16
CA SER A 63 15.01 -9.08 -15.28
C SER A 63 15.56 -8.68 -13.91
N THR A 64 16.47 -7.71 -13.89
CA THR A 64 17.05 -7.18 -12.66
C THR A 64 17.05 -5.65 -12.67
N VAL A 65 16.96 -5.07 -11.48
CA VAL A 65 17.03 -3.62 -11.29
C VAL A 65 18.47 -3.23 -11.03
N LYS A 66 19.07 -2.42 -11.92
CA LYS A 66 20.47 -2.02 -11.79
C LYS A 66 20.82 -1.25 -10.51
N TYR A 67 19.82 -0.70 -9.81
CA TYR A 67 20.01 0.08 -8.59
C TYR A 67 20.08 -0.87 -7.38
N PRO A 68 21.18 -0.85 -6.61
CA PRO A 68 21.28 -1.66 -5.40
C PRO A 68 20.26 -1.24 -4.34
N VAL A 69 19.81 -2.21 -3.56
CA VAL A 69 18.93 -2.00 -2.41
C VAL A 69 19.75 -1.41 -1.27
N SER A 70 19.23 -0.39 -0.59
CA SER A 70 19.81 0.20 0.63
C SER A 70 19.12 -0.32 1.90
N GLY A 71 17.87 -0.78 1.80
CA GLY A 71 17.13 -1.31 2.95
C GLY A 71 15.93 -2.17 2.55
N VAL A 72 15.65 -3.19 3.35
CA VAL A 72 14.46 -4.05 3.23
C VAL A 72 13.81 -4.11 4.61
N ARG A 73 12.54 -3.73 4.71
CA ARG A 73 11.83 -3.74 6.00
C ARG A 73 10.35 -4.07 5.84
N LYS A 74 9.79 -4.73 6.84
CA LYS A 74 8.33 -4.88 6.94
C LYS A 74 7.68 -3.55 7.29
N ILE A 75 6.56 -3.27 6.65
CA ILE A 75 5.67 -2.17 6.98
C ILE A 75 4.71 -2.69 8.04
N ALA A 76 4.76 -2.09 9.23
CA ALA A 76 3.96 -2.48 10.37
C ALA A 76 3.67 -1.25 11.22
N ALA A 77 2.59 -1.31 12.00
CA ALA A 77 2.34 -0.28 12.99
C ALA A 77 3.49 -0.24 14.02
N VAL A 78 3.87 0.96 14.44
CA VAL A 78 4.93 1.16 15.44
C VAL A 78 4.47 2.10 16.54
N GLU A 79 4.95 1.85 17.75
CA GLU A 79 4.78 2.77 18.88
C GLU A 79 6.00 3.68 19.00
N VAL A 80 5.73 4.96 19.25
CA VAL A 80 6.72 6.03 19.33
C VAL A 80 6.53 6.78 20.62
N ALA A 81 7.61 7.00 21.36
CA ALA A 81 7.64 7.89 22.50
C ALA A 81 8.17 9.26 22.06
N VAL A 82 7.52 10.33 22.52
CA VAL A 82 7.97 11.71 22.33
C VAL A 82 8.48 12.24 23.65
N HIS A 83 9.67 12.82 23.62
CA HIS A 83 10.32 13.44 24.75
C HIS A 83 10.52 14.94 24.51
N ILE A 84 10.34 15.74 25.55
CA ILE A 84 10.77 17.14 25.55
C ILE A 84 12.31 17.15 25.61
N PHE A 85 12.91 17.95 24.75
CA PHE A 85 14.34 18.26 24.78
C PHE A 85 14.53 19.78 24.66
N THR A 86 15.77 20.26 24.78
CA THR A 86 16.07 21.70 24.74
C THR A 86 15.55 22.32 23.44
N GLY A 87 14.48 23.11 23.55
CA GLY A 87 13.86 23.83 22.43
C GLY A 87 12.82 23.05 21.62
N GLY A 88 12.31 21.91 22.09
CA GLY A 88 11.19 21.23 21.41
C GLY A 88 10.93 19.79 21.80
N TYR A 89 10.51 19.01 20.82
CA TYR A 89 10.06 17.63 20.95
C TYR A 89 10.87 16.70 20.06
N ALA A 90 11.31 15.57 20.62
CA ALA A 90 12.06 14.56 19.90
C ALA A 90 11.43 13.20 20.09
N THR A 91 11.33 12.42 19.02
CA THR A 91 10.97 11.01 19.12
C THR A 91 12.12 10.21 19.75
N ASN A 92 11.81 9.03 20.28
CA ASN A 92 12.79 7.97 20.43
C ASN A 92 13.26 7.50 19.03
N THR A 93 14.33 6.70 19.01
CA THR A 93 14.81 6.08 17.77
C THR A 93 13.94 4.86 17.45
N VAL A 94 13.37 4.83 16.25
CA VAL A 94 12.59 3.71 15.71
C VAL A 94 13.20 3.32 14.37
N MET A 95 13.56 2.05 14.19
CA MET A 95 14.22 1.53 12.98
C MET A 95 15.44 2.36 12.53
N GLY A 96 16.25 2.80 13.50
CA GLY A 96 17.44 3.64 13.24
C GLY A 96 17.12 5.10 12.88
N LYS A 97 15.85 5.49 12.81
CA LYS A 97 15.41 6.85 12.45
C LYS A 97 14.88 7.58 13.69
N ARG A 98 15.12 8.90 13.73
CA ARG A 98 14.63 9.81 14.76
C ARG A 98 14.20 11.13 14.12
N ALA A 99 13.21 11.80 14.70
CA ALA A 99 12.77 13.12 14.26
C ALA A 99 12.61 14.08 15.44
N THR A 100 12.72 15.38 15.12
CA THR A 100 12.55 16.47 16.06
C THR A 100 11.64 17.54 15.46
N CYS A 101 10.96 18.28 16.35
CA CYS A 101 10.15 19.43 15.99
C CYS A 101 10.14 20.44 17.14
N ALA A 102 10.33 21.73 16.85
CA ALA A 102 10.24 22.79 17.85
C ALA A 102 8.79 23.10 18.25
N PHE A 103 7.82 22.85 17.36
CA PHE A 103 6.43 23.30 17.50
C PHE A 103 5.59 22.43 18.44
N ASN A 104 5.46 21.13 18.14
CA ASN A 104 4.70 20.19 18.96
C ASN A 104 5.15 18.73 18.75
N GLY A 105 4.75 17.86 19.67
CA GLY A 105 5.08 16.43 19.64
C GLY A 105 4.52 15.68 18.43
N LEU A 106 3.29 16.00 17.99
CA LEU A 106 2.67 15.36 16.83
C LEU A 106 3.47 15.61 15.54
N LYS A 107 3.93 16.84 15.29
CA LYS A 107 4.78 17.16 14.13
C LYS A 107 6.12 16.43 14.16
N ALA A 108 6.68 16.16 15.34
CA ALA A 108 7.85 15.29 15.45
C ALA A 108 7.52 13.85 15.03
N VAL A 109 6.34 13.35 15.40
CA VAL A 109 5.83 12.02 15.02
C VAL A 109 5.56 11.93 13.51
N GLU A 110 4.89 12.91 12.91
CA GLU A 110 4.64 12.95 11.47
C GLU A 110 5.94 12.97 10.66
N ARG A 111 6.94 13.76 11.10
CA ARG A 111 8.27 13.76 10.49
C ARG A 111 8.99 12.42 10.62
N LEU A 112 8.78 11.70 11.72
CA LEU A 112 9.32 10.35 11.86
C LEU A 112 8.62 9.39 10.89
N ALA A 113 7.30 9.47 10.74
CA ALA A 113 6.55 8.65 9.80
C ALA A 113 7.04 8.84 8.36
N GLU A 114 7.23 10.09 7.92
CA GLU A 114 7.78 10.38 6.58
C GLU A 114 9.18 9.79 6.38
N LYS A 115 10.00 9.74 7.43
CA LYS A 115 11.32 9.08 7.37
C LYS A 115 11.18 7.56 7.30
N LEU A 116 10.26 6.97 8.06
CA LEU A 116 10.09 5.51 8.13
C LEU A 116 9.48 4.96 6.84
N TRP A 117 8.46 5.65 6.32
CA TRP A 117 7.66 5.24 5.17
C TRP A 117 7.41 6.43 4.22
N PRO A 118 8.44 6.87 3.48
CA PRO A 118 8.32 8.01 2.58
C PRO A 118 7.19 7.84 1.58
N GLY A 119 6.33 8.86 1.45
CA GLY A 119 5.18 8.84 0.54
C GLY A 119 4.00 7.93 0.95
N ILE A 120 4.07 7.23 2.09
CA ILE A 120 2.97 6.39 2.60
C ILE A 120 2.18 7.19 3.63
N LYS A 121 0.87 7.33 3.40
CA LYS A 121 -0.03 7.97 4.37
C LYS A 121 0.01 7.20 5.69
N CYS A 122 -0.08 7.91 6.81
CA CYS A 122 -0.08 7.29 8.13
C CYS A 122 -1.18 7.89 9.00
N ASP A 123 -1.85 7.03 9.77
CA ASP A 123 -2.73 7.43 10.85
C ASP A 123 -1.95 7.54 12.16
N PHE A 124 -2.32 8.52 12.97
CA PHE A 124 -1.65 8.86 14.22
C PHE A 124 -2.63 8.76 15.38
N GLU A 125 -2.45 7.77 16.23
CA GLU A 125 -3.26 7.56 17.42
C GLU A 125 -2.45 7.93 18.66
N ARG A 126 -2.92 8.89 19.46
CA ARG A 126 -2.29 9.21 20.74
C ARG A 126 -2.67 8.14 21.75
N LEU A 127 -1.67 7.49 22.33
CA LEU A 127 -1.89 6.44 23.33
C LEU A 127 -1.99 7.03 24.74
N PRO A 128 -2.75 6.39 25.65
CA PRO A 128 -2.71 6.73 27.07
C PRO A 128 -1.28 6.70 27.62
N CYS A 129 -0.87 7.78 28.28
CA CYS A 129 0.47 7.92 28.81
C CYS A 129 0.45 8.85 30.02
N THR A 130 1.11 8.43 31.11
CA THR A 130 1.44 9.32 32.22
C THR A 130 2.74 10.04 31.89
N GLU A 131 2.70 11.36 31.82
CA GLU A 131 3.89 12.17 31.57
C GLU A 131 4.82 12.11 32.80
N VAL A 132 6.03 11.55 32.63
CA VAL A 132 7.03 11.42 33.70
C VAL A 132 8.39 11.89 33.16
N GLY A 133 9.03 12.81 33.89
CA GLY A 133 10.31 13.39 33.51
C GLY A 133 10.22 14.13 32.17
N ARG A 134 10.96 13.67 31.17
CA ARG A 134 10.95 14.26 29.82
C ARG A 134 9.91 13.63 28.88
N LEU A 135 9.20 12.57 29.29
CA LEU A 135 8.21 11.92 28.44
C LEU A 135 6.98 12.82 28.26
N HIS A 136 6.72 13.24 27.03
CA HIS A 136 5.59 14.08 26.65
C HIS A 136 4.39 13.28 26.15
N GLY A 137 4.62 12.10 25.57
CA GLY A 137 3.53 11.27 25.11
C GLY A 137 3.97 10.05 24.33
N LYS A 138 3.01 9.16 24.10
CA LYS A 138 3.18 7.98 23.25
C LYS A 138 2.18 8.02 22.12
N TRP A 139 2.60 7.55 20.96
CA TRP A 139 1.82 7.53 19.73
C TRP A 139 1.94 6.18 19.07
N LYS A 140 0.84 5.70 18.49
CA LYS A 140 0.81 4.55 17.60
C LYS A 140 0.65 5.08 16.17
N LEU A 141 1.62 4.75 15.33
CA LEU A 141 1.63 5.11 13.92
C LEU A 141 1.17 3.90 13.14
N LYS A 142 0.16 4.07 12.29
CA LYS A 142 -0.39 3.01 11.43
C LYS A 142 -0.22 3.44 9.98
N PRO A 143 0.75 2.89 9.23
CA PRO A 143 0.86 3.16 7.81
C PRO A 143 -0.40 2.66 7.09
N SER A 144 -1.01 3.54 6.30
CA SER A 144 -2.14 3.26 5.42
C SER A 144 -1.58 2.83 4.09
N ILE A 145 -1.57 1.52 3.88
CA ILE A 145 -1.01 0.91 2.68
C ILE A 145 -2.19 0.46 1.82
N PRO A 146 -2.17 0.71 0.50
CA PRO A 146 -3.19 0.18 -0.38
C PRO A 146 -3.28 -1.34 -0.24
N GLU A 147 -4.48 -1.88 -0.01
CA GLU A 147 -4.68 -3.33 0.11
C GLU A 147 -4.32 -4.05 -1.18
N HIS A 148 -4.58 -3.42 -2.34
CA HIS A 148 -4.03 -3.83 -3.63
C HIS A 148 -3.69 -2.64 -4.53
N CYS A 149 -2.60 -2.72 -5.30
CA CYS A 149 -2.24 -1.72 -6.30
C CYS A 149 -2.22 -2.28 -7.73
N GLY A 150 -2.39 -3.59 -7.90
CA GLY A 150 -2.80 -4.14 -9.18
C GLY A 150 -4.26 -3.78 -9.45
N ASP A 151 -4.62 -3.75 -10.73
CA ASP A 151 -6.02 -3.80 -11.12
C ASP A 151 -6.67 -5.04 -10.50
N ALA A 152 -7.88 -4.87 -9.96
CA ALA A 152 -8.61 -5.96 -9.34
C ALA A 152 -8.79 -7.10 -10.34
N THR A 153 -8.49 -8.33 -9.92
CA THR A 153 -8.84 -9.51 -10.71
C THR A 153 -10.35 -9.60 -10.88
N ARG A 154 -10.82 -10.23 -11.96
CA ARG A 154 -12.25 -10.52 -12.16
C ARG A 154 -12.90 -11.09 -10.89
N GLU A 155 -12.26 -12.07 -10.26
CA GLU A 155 -12.75 -12.69 -9.03
C GLU A 155 -12.87 -11.68 -7.88
N GLN A 156 -11.85 -10.84 -7.68
CA GLN A 156 -11.88 -9.80 -6.65
C GLN A 156 -12.99 -8.77 -6.90
N VAL A 157 -13.26 -8.43 -8.17
CA VAL A 157 -14.36 -7.52 -8.51
C VAL A 157 -15.72 -8.15 -8.22
N ILE A 158 -15.91 -9.42 -8.56
CA ILE A 158 -17.14 -10.15 -8.23
C ILE A 158 -17.35 -10.17 -6.70
N GLN A 159 -16.34 -10.53 -5.92
CA GLN A 159 -16.44 -10.55 -4.46
C GLN A 159 -16.71 -9.14 -3.89
N TRP A 160 -16.08 -8.11 -4.46
CA TRP A 160 -16.37 -6.72 -4.11
C TRP A 160 -17.84 -6.35 -4.39
N CYS A 161 -18.39 -6.76 -5.54
CA CYS A 161 -19.79 -6.52 -5.88
C CYS A 161 -20.74 -7.21 -4.90
N ILE A 162 -20.45 -8.45 -4.50
CA ILE A 162 -21.22 -9.19 -3.49
C ILE A 162 -21.19 -8.43 -2.16
N ALA A 163 -19.98 -8.08 -1.69
CA ALA A 163 -19.79 -7.40 -0.40
C ALA A 163 -20.44 -6.00 -0.35
N LYS A 164 -20.51 -5.30 -1.48
CA LYS A 164 -21.14 -3.98 -1.59
C LYS A 164 -22.64 -4.03 -1.94
N GLY A 165 -23.17 -5.21 -2.22
CA GLY A 165 -24.57 -5.37 -2.62
C GLY A 165 -24.89 -4.67 -3.95
N CYS A 166 -23.97 -4.69 -4.92
CA CYS A 166 -24.19 -4.08 -6.22
C CYS A 166 -25.41 -4.72 -6.93
N ASP A 167 -26.34 -3.88 -7.37
CA ASP A 167 -27.55 -4.29 -8.09
C ASP A 167 -27.42 -4.13 -9.62
N PHE A 168 -26.33 -3.51 -10.10
CA PHE A 168 -26.06 -3.23 -11.51
C PHE A 168 -27.15 -2.37 -12.19
N VAL A 169 -27.93 -1.65 -11.38
CA VAL A 169 -28.85 -0.59 -11.79
C VAL A 169 -28.23 0.75 -11.43
N ASP A 170 -27.73 0.86 -10.19
CA ASP A 170 -27.03 2.04 -9.69
C ASP A 170 -25.53 1.76 -9.47
N PRO A 171 -24.62 2.59 -10.04
CA PRO A 171 -23.19 2.36 -9.93
C PRO A 171 -22.69 2.68 -8.52
N VAL A 172 -21.96 1.72 -7.92
CA VAL A 172 -21.28 1.92 -6.63
C VAL A 172 -19.89 2.50 -6.87
N PHE A 173 -19.55 3.60 -6.19
CA PHE A 173 -18.28 4.29 -6.34
C PHE A 173 -17.42 4.29 -5.06
N PRO A 174 -16.07 4.30 -5.20
CA PRO A 174 -15.34 4.13 -6.46
C PRO A 174 -15.37 2.68 -6.95
N ALA A 175 -15.38 2.49 -8.27
CA ALA A 175 -15.25 1.15 -8.86
C ALA A 175 -13.87 0.54 -8.50
N PRO A 176 -13.75 -0.80 -8.46
CA PRO A 176 -12.46 -1.45 -8.30
C PRO A 176 -11.45 -0.97 -9.33
N ARG A 177 -10.20 -0.80 -8.91
CA ARG A 177 -9.12 -0.34 -9.80
C ARG A 177 -9.00 -1.28 -11.00
N GLY A 178 -8.83 -0.73 -12.19
CA GLY A 178 -8.81 -1.52 -13.42
C GLY A 178 -10.20 -1.76 -14.03
N TRP A 179 -11.27 -1.29 -13.38
CA TRP A 179 -12.63 -1.50 -13.84
C TRP A 179 -13.41 -0.18 -13.84
N MET A 180 -14.40 -0.11 -14.72
CA MET A 180 -15.32 1.02 -14.77
C MET A 180 -16.74 0.56 -15.04
N TRP A 181 -17.70 1.34 -14.58
CA TRP A 181 -19.10 1.14 -14.93
C TRP A 181 -19.32 1.56 -16.39
N ALA A 182 -19.96 0.68 -17.16
CA ALA A 182 -20.34 0.91 -18.55
C ALA A 182 -21.79 0.49 -18.79
N ASN A 183 -22.42 1.03 -19.84
CA ASN A 183 -23.75 0.63 -20.26
C ASN A 183 -23.65 -0.68 -21.05
N GLY A 184 -24.17 -1.77 -20.48
CA GLY A 184 -24.38 -3.02 -21.20
C GLY A 184 -25.68 -3.00 -22.02
N PRO A 185 -26.01 -4.11 -22.72
CA PRO A 185 -27.19 -4.20 -23.57
C PRO A 185 -28.54 -4.06 -22.84
N SER A 186 -28.57 -4.29 -21.52
CA SER A 186 -29.81 -4.26 -20.72
C SER A 186 -29.64 -3.58 -19.37
N ASN A 187 -28.48 -3.72 -18.72
CA ASN A 187 -28.15 -3.13 -17.42
C ASN A 187 -26.73 -2.56 -17.44
N LEU A 188 -26.33 -1.87 -16.36
CA LEU A 188 -24.93 -1.52 -16.17
C LEU A 188 -24.09 -2.79 -16.03
N VAL A 189 -22.84 -2.68 -16.45
CA VAL A 189 -21.82 -3.73 -16.32
C VAL A 189 -20.54 -3.12 -15.78
N LEU A 190 -19.69 -3.96 -15.17
CA LEU A 190 -18.32 -3.58 -14.87
C LEU A 190 -17.43 -4.08 -16.00
N THR A 191 -16.80 -3.15 -16.70
CA THR A 191 -15.90 -3.45 -17.82
C THR A 191 -14.45 -3.23 -17.41
N PRO A 192 -13.51 -4.10 -17.80
CA PRO A 192 -12.09 -3.86 -17.57
C PRO A 192 -11.63 -2.67 -18.40
N ILE A 193 -10.87 -1.77 -17.78
CA ILE A 193 -10.20 -0.67 -18.48
C ILE A 193 -8.90 -1.19 -19.13
N PHE A 194 -8.29 -0.40 -20.03
CA PHE A 194 -7.15 -0.77 -20.89
C PHE A 194 -5.96 -1.49 -20.22
N THR A 195 -5.85 -1.45 -18.89
CA THR A 195 -4.76 -2.04 -18.11
C THR A 195 -5.00 -3.50 -17.67
N VAL A 196 -6.19 -4.08 -17.90
CA VAL A 196 -6.57 -5.49 -17.62
C VAL A 196 -7.41 -6.15 -18.72
N THR A 197 -7.18 -5.79 -19.98
CA THR A 197 -7.93 -6.32 -21.13
C THR A 197 -7.83 -7.85 -21.28
N ASP A 198 -6.82 -8.46 -20.68
CA ASP A 198 -6.56 -9.88 -20.56
C ASP A 198 -7.40 -10.60 -19.49
N GLN A 199 -8.16 -9.88 -18.65
CA GLN A 199 -9.09 -10.45 -17.67
C GLN A 199 -10.49 -10.77 -18.22
N GLY A 200 -10.71 -10.57 -19.52
CA GLY A 200 -11.88 -11.05 -20.24
C GLY A 200 -13.07 -10.08 -20.29
N ASP A 201 -14.25 -10.64 -20.54
CA ASP A 201 -15.51 -9.93 -20.85
C ASP A 201 -16.03 -9.06 -19.69
N ASP A 202 -17.10 -8.30 -19.94
CA ASP A 202 -17.79 -7.54 -18.89
C ASP A 202 -18.29 -8.43 -17.73
N ILE A 203 -18.26 -7.93 -16.50
CA ILE A 203 -18.93 -8.54 -15.35
C ILE A 203 -20.37 -8.05 -15.30
N THR A 204 -21.31 -9.00 -15.27
CA THR A 204 -22.75 -8.73 -15.29
C THR A 204 -23.42 -9.05 -13.94
N ALA A 205 -24.61 -8.50 -13.73
CA ALA A 205 -25.45 -8.82 -12.57
C ALA A 205 -25.69 -10.34 -12.39
N GLY A 206 -25.89 -11.06 -13.51
CA GLY A 206 -26.15 -12.50 -13.50
C GLY A 206 -24.96 -13.30 -13.00
N GLU A 207 -23.74 -12.91 -13.37
CA GLU A 207 -22.53 -13.58 -12.89
C GLU A 207 -22.29 -13.36 -11.40
N VAL A 208 -22.51 -12.14 -10.91
CA VAL A 208 -22.40 -11.84 -9.48
C VAL A 208 -23.47 -12.62 -8.69
N ALA A 209 -24.70 -12.68 -9.20
CA ALA A 209 -25.78 -13.44 -8.57
C ALA A 209 -25.48 -14.94 -8.50
N ALA A 210 -24.91 -15.53 -9.55
CA ALA A 210 -24.56 -16.95 -9.61
C ALA A 210 -23.45 -17.35 -8.62
N ARG A 211 -22.68 -16.39 -8.11
CA ARG A 211 -21.56 -16.61 -7.18
C ARG A 211 -21.85 -16.11 -5.75
N LYS A 212 -23.06 -15.60 -5.48
CA LYS A 212 -23.49 -15.31 -4.11
C LYS A 212 -23.60 -16.66 -3.37
N PRO A 213 -22.94 -16.82 -2.20
CA PRO A 213 -23.16 -18.00 -1.38
C PRO A 213 -24.64 -18.10 -0.98
N GLU A 214 -25.19 -19.32 -1.02
CA GLU A 214 -26.62 -19.63 -0.84
C GLU A 214 -27.21 -19.13 0.51
N GLU A 215 -26.38 -18.68 1.46
CA GLU A 215 -26.82 -18.18 2.77
C GLU A 215 -27.36 -16.73 2.78
N LEU A 216 -27.40 -16.03 1.63
CA LEU A 216 -28.06 -14.70 1.50
C LEU A 216 -29.37 -14.75 0.71
N VAL A 217 -29.96 -15.95 0.55
CA VAL A 217 -31.32 -16.13 0.02
C VAL A 217 -32.25 -16.54 1.18
N GLN A 218 -32.55 -15.59 2.07
CA GLN A 218 -33.76 -15.62 2.90
C GLN A 218 -34.36 -14.23 3.00
#